data_AF-A0A2H6EYR3-F1
#
_entry.id   AF-A0A2H6EYR3-F1
#
_cell.length_a   1.000
_cell.length_b   1.000
_cell.length_c   1.000
_cell.angle_alpha   90.00
_cell.angle_beta   90.00
_cell.angle_gamma   90.00
#
_symmetry.space_group_name_H-M   'P 1'
#
loop_
_entity.id
_entity.type
_entity.pdbx_description
1 polymer ?
#
loop_
_entity_poly.entity_id
_entity_poly.type
_entity_poly.pdbx_seq_one_letter_code
_entity_poly.pdbx_strand_id
1 'polypeptide(L)'
;MEEELLTRVLAYLKEEKDFVVAAKKIWQQIVTFPEWKNLSFPQFLEIVKKSTKIDVIGDLKEDPFKDAGLSKEETKTEIQKMEKMGYYFGPSLVLKSHVPTPEELAGFLQSRVDQAYNSLLKVWENRPKNDPESEDQLIEILAEVQKLRREIRENLGNSKTSQKE
;
A
#
# COMPACT_ATOMS: atom_id res chain seq x y z
N MET A 1 3.45 -25.03 -13.28
CA MET A 1 4.16 -24.07 -12.41
C MET A 1 3.51 -22.69 -12.49
N GLU A 2 3.53 -21.97 -13.62
CA GLU A 2 2.91 -20.63 -13.70
C GLU A 2 1.41 -20.61 -13.31
N GLU A 3 0.63 -21.61 -13.74
CA GLU A 3 -0.80 -21.72 -13.37
C GLU A 3 -1.04 -21.94 -11.88
N GLU A 4 -0.15 -22.68 -11.21
CA GLU A 4 -0.24 -22.92 -9.78
C GLU A 4 0.08 -21.64 -8.99
N LEU A 5 1.08 -20.88 -9.45
CA LEU A 5 1.38 -19.56 -8.93
C LEU A 5 0.18 -18.62 -9.07
N LEU A 6 -0.43 -18.55 -10.26
CA LEU A 6 -1.62 -17.72 -10.49
C LEU A 6 -2.80 -18.15 -9.64
N THR A 7 -3.01 -19.45 -9.46
CA THR A 7 -4.08 -19.98 -8.58
C THR A 7 -3.88 -19.54 -7.14
N ARG A 8 -2.63 -19.58 -6.63
CA ARG A 8 -2.30 -19.09 -5.29
C ARG A 8 -2.46 -17.58 -5.16
N VAL A 9 -2.02 -16.81 -6.15
CA VAL A 9 -2.22 -15.35 -6.16
C VAL A 9 -3.71 -15.00 -6.14
N LEU A 10 -4.52 -15.70 -6.93
CA LEU A 10 -5.97 -15.51 -6.95
C LEU A 10 -6.63 -15.90 -5.62
N ALA A 11 -6.15 -16.97 -4.97
CA ALA A 11 -6.64 -17.35 -3.64
C ALA A 11 -6.29 -16.27 -2.60
N TYR A 12 -5.06 -15.77 -2.62
CA TYR A 12 -4.61 -14.69 -1.74
C TYR A 12 -5.46 -13.42 -1.92
N LEU A 13 -5.68 -13.00 -3.17
CA LEU A 13 -6.50 -11.81 -3.45
C LEU A 13 -7.98 -11.98 -3.06
N LYS A 14 -8.50 -13.22 -2.97
CA LYS A 14 -9.88 -13.49 -2.54
C LYS A 14 -10.05 -13.48 -1.03
N GLU A 15 -9.01 -13.89 -0.31
CA GLU A 15 -9.00 -13.94 1.16
C GLU A 15 -8.59 -12.61 1.79
N GLU A 16 -7.89 -11.76 1.04
CA GLU A 16 -7.49 -10.45 1.50
C GLU A 16 -8.67 -9.52 1.73
N LYS A 17 -8.56 -8.72 2.80
CA LYS A 17 -9.58 -7.72 3.15
C LYS A 17 -9.52 -6.51 2.23
N ASP A 18 -8.33 -6.21 1.72
CA ASP A 18 -8.11 -5.10 0.80
C ASP A 18 -8.32 -5.58 -0.64
N PHE A 19 -9.17 -4.90 -1.40
CA PHE A 19 -9.38 -5.20 -2.83
C PHE A 19 -8.21 -4.76 -3.72
N VAL A 20 -7.33 -3.90 -3.20
CA VAL A 20 -6.06 -3.48 -3.81
C VAL A 20 -4.92 -3.93 -2.92
N VAL A 21 -4.11 -4.85 -3.41
CA VAL A 21 -3.02 -5.46 -2.62
C VAL A 21 -1.68 -5.22 -3.33
N ALA A 22 -0.68 -4.75 -2.60
CA ALA A 22 0.65 -4.55 -3.17
C ALA A 22 1.22 -5.87 -3.73
N ALA A 23 1.65 -5.88 -4.99
CA ALA A 23 2.17 -7.08 -5.64
C ALA A 23 3.38 -7.66 -4.89
N LYS A 24 4.20 -6.76 -4.33
CA LYS A 24 5.40 -7.13 -3.56
C LYS A 24 5.07 -7.83 -2.24
N LYS A 25 3.98 -7.45 -1.57
CA LYS A 25 3.47 -8.15 -0.37
C LYS A 25 3.14 -9.60 -0.70
N ILE A 26 2.40 -9.81 -1.80
CA ILE A 26 1.99 -11.15 -2.26
C ILE A 26 3.22 -11.98 -2.65
N TRP A 27 4.14 -11.39 -3.41
CA TRP A 27 5.39 -12.04 -3.78
C TRP A 27 6.22 -12.48 -2.57
N GLN A 28 6.37 -11.62 -1.55
CA GLN A 28 7.08 -11.96 -0.32
C GLN A 28 6.47 -13.17 0.40
N GLN A 29 5.14 -13.31 0.40
CA GLN A 29 4.45 -14.49 0.95
C GLN A 29 4.60 -15.73 0.09
N ILE A 30 4.77 -15.57 -1.23
CA ILE A 30 4.94 -16.69 -2.14
C ILE A 30 6.36 -17.26 -2.05
N VAL A 31 7.39 -16.42 -1.96
CA VAL A 31 8.78 -16.88 -1.91
C VAL A 31 9.16 -17.56 -0.59
N THR A 32 8.30 -17.53 0.44
CA THR A 32 8.50 -18.35 1.64
C THR A 32 8.31 -19.84 1.37
N PHE A 33 7.58 -20.20 0.30
CA PHE A 33 7.40 -21.59 -0.10
C PHE A 33 8.67 -22.11 -0.82
N PRO A 34 9.16 -23.32 -0.48
CA PRO A 34 10.36 -23.88 -1.09
C PRO A 34 10.31 -23.93 -2.62
N GLU A 35 9.14 -24.20 -3.20
CA GLU A 35 8.93 -24.27 -4.65
C GLU A 35 9.14 -22.92 -5.36
N TRP A 36 9.01 -21.79 -4.67
CA TRP A 36 9.08 -20.43 -5.25
C TRP A 36 10.23 -19.58 -4.69
N LYS A 37 11.10 -20.14 -3.86
CA LYS A 37 12.18 -19.41 -3.17
C LYS A 37 13.11 -18.60 -4.08
N ASN A 38 13.29 -19.06 -5.32
CA ASN A 38 14.16 -18.43 -6.32
C ASN A 38 13.40 -17.50 -7.29
N LEU A 39 12.08 -17.32 -7.11
CA LEU A 39 11.27 -16.46 -7.97
C LEU A 39 11.61 -15.00 -7.69
N SER A 40 12.15 -14.29 -8.69
CA SER A 40 12.39 -12.85 -8.56
C SER A 40 11.10 -12.05 -8.69
N PHE A 41 11.04 -10.87 -8.07
CA PHE A 41 9.87 -9.99 -8.15
C PHE A 41 9.50 -9.57 -9.59
N PRO A 42 10.46 -9.23 -10.48
CA PRO A 42 10.13 -8.95 -11.88
C PRO A 42 9.51 -10.17 -12.59
N GLN A 43 10.04 -11.38 -12.37
CA GLN A 43 9.47 -12.60 -12.94
C GLN A 43 8.05 -12.85 -12.43
N PHE A 44 7.81 -12.65 -11.14
CA PHE A 44 6.48 -12.73 -10.55
C PHE A 44 5.48 -11.80 -11.25
N LEU A 45 5.85 -10.53 -11.44
CA LEU A 45 4.99 -9.56 -12.13
C LEU A 45 4.71 -9.95 -13.58
N GLU A 46 5.70 -10.44 -14.32
CA GLU A 46 5.52 -10.89 -15.70
C GLU A 46 4.55 -12.08 -15.79
N ILE A 47 4.56 -13.00 -14.81
CA ILE A 47 3.59 -14.09 -14.76
C ILE A 47 2.19 -13.57 -14.42
N VAL A 48 2.07 -12.69 -13.43
CA VAL A 48 0.78 -12.14 -13.00
C VAL A 48 0.11 -11.31 -14.10
N LYS A 49 0.89 -10.52 -14.86
CA LYS A 49 0.38 -9.71 -15.99
C LYS A 49 -0.24 -10.55 -17.11
N LYS A 50 0.18 -11.81 -17.28
CA LYS A 50 -0.43 -12.74 -18.26
C LYS A 50 -1.83 -13.19 -17.85
N SER A 51 -2.22 -13.02 -16.59
CA SER A 51 -3.52 -13.43 -16.09
C SER A 51 -4.65 -12.56 -16.65
N THR A 52 -5.67 -13.19 -17.21
CA THR A 52 -6.89 -12.50 -17.65
C THR A 52 -7.81 -12.11 -16.48
N LYS A 53 -7.50 -12.56 -15.25
CA LYS A 53 -8.33 -12.35 -14.04
C LYS A 53 -7.78 -11.32 -13.07
N ILE A 54 -6.55 -10.83 -13.29
CA ILE A 54 -5.86 -9.89 -12.40
C ILE A 54 -5.57 -8.63 -13.20
N ASP A 55 -5.83 -7.47 -12.60
CA ASP A 55 -5.32 -6.18 -13.05
C ASP A 55 -4.10 -5.78 -12.23
N VAL A 56 -3.11 -5.24 -12.93
CA VAL A 56 -1.89 -4.70 -12.34
C VAL A 56 -1.96 -3.18 -12.47
N ILE A 57 -2.01 -2.48 -11.33
CA ILE A 57 -2.12 -1.03 -11.25
C ILE A 57 -0.78 -0.45 -10.81
N GLY A 58 -0.27 0.54 -11.54
CA GLY A 58 0.99 1.22 -11.24
C GLY A 58 2.22 0.53 -11.85
N ASP A 59 3.35 1.23 -11.80
CA ASP A 59 4.59 0.82 -12.46
C ASP A 59 5.69 0.41 -11.48
N LEU A 60 6.58 -0.45 -11.97
CA LEU A 60 7.75 -0.92 -11.22
C LEU A 60 8.86 0.14 -11.09
N LYS A 61 8.79 1.22 -11.89
CA LYS A 61 9.93 2.12 -12.14
C LYS A 61 9.97 3.38 -11.29
N GLU A 62 8.95 3.65 -10.48
CA GLU A 62 8.99 4.82 -9.60
C GLU A 62 9.88 4.51 -8.40
N ASP A 63 11.10 5.08 -8.41
CA ASP A 63 11.93 5.18 -7.23
C ASP A 63 11.32 6.26 -6.31
N PRO A 64 10.74 5.87 -5.16
CA PRO A 64 10.06 6.81 -4.27
C PRO A 64 11.01 7.84 -3.63
N PHE A 65 12.33 7.62 -3.74
CA PHE A 65 13.35 8.47 -3.13
C PHE A 65 14.26 9.15 -4.15
N LYS A 66 13.85 9.20 -5.43
CA LYS A 66 14.66 9.79 -6.50
C LYS A 66 15.14 11.21 -6.18
N ASP A 67 14.32 12.01 -5.53
CA ASP A 67 14.61 13.41 -5.18
C ASP A 67 15.20 13.57 -3.77
N ALA A 68 15.35 12.48 -3.01
CA ALA A 68 15.85 12.49 -1.64
C ALA A 68 17.39 12.53 -1.54
N GLY A 69 18.10 12.47 -2.67
CA GLY A 69 19.57 12.52 -2.71
C GLY A 69 20.27 11.29 -2.08
N LEU A 70 19.54 10.22 -1.79
CA LEU A 70 20.06 8.99 -1.20
C LEU A 70 20.86 8.17 -2.21
N SER A 71 21.91 7.48 -1.74
CA SER A 71 22.58 6.46 -2.54
C SER A 71 21.66 5.25 -2.79
N LYS A 72 21.97 4.42 -3.80
CA LYS A 72 21.18 3.21 -4.09
C LYS A 72 21.08 2.24 -2.91
N GLU A 73 22.11 2.18 -2.07
CA GLU A 73 22.16 1.30 -0.90
C GLU A 73 21.32 1.84 0.25
N GLU A 74 21.34 3.15 0.47
CA GLU A 74 20.48 3.84 1.44
C GLU A 74 19.01 3.77 1.03
N THR A 75 18.69 4.08 -0.23
CA THR A 75 17.34 3.93 -0.80
C THR A 75 16.81 2.52 -0.60
N LYS A 76 17.61 1.49 -0.88
CA LYS A 76 17.23 0.09 -0.66
C LYS A 76 16.95 -0.21 0.81
N THR A 77 17.78 0.33 1.71
CA THR A 77 17.64 0.12 3.16
C THR A 77 16.36 0.79 3.68
N GLU A 78 16.05 2.01 3.23
CA GLU A 78 14.82 2.69 3.64
C GLU A 78 13.57 2.06 3.06
N ILE A 79 13.58 1.66 1.79
CA ILE A 79 12.49 0.87 1.20
C ILE A 79 12.23 -0.40 2.04
N GLN A 80 13.26 -1.12 2.45
CA GLN A 80 13.11 -2.32 3.28
C GLN A 80 12.53 -2.02 4.67
N LYS A 81 12.91 -0.90 5.29
CA LYS A 81 12.35 -0.46 6.57
C LYS A 81 10.87 -0.13 6.42
N MET A 82 10.51 0.62 5.37
CA MET A 82 9.12 0.98 5.08
C MET A 82 8.26 -0.25 4.76
N GLU A 83 8.78 -1.21 4.00
CA GLU A 83 8.08 -2.48 3.72
C GLU A 83 7.79 -3.27 4.99
N LYS A 84 8.72 -3.30 5.96
CA LYS A 84 8.49 -3.91 7.28
C LYS A 84 7.41 -3.19 8.09
N MET A 85 7.18 -1.90 7.82
CA MET A 85 6.08 -1.12 8.41
C MET A 85 4.77 -1.27 7.61
N GLY A 86 4.75 -2.11 6.57
CA GLY A 86 3.59 -2.37 5.73
C GLY A 86 3.42 -1.39 4.57
N TYR A 87 4.40 -0.52 4.32
CA TYR A 87 4.42 0.38 3.17
C TYR A 87 5.17 -0.26 2.01
N TYR A 88 4.42 -0.76 1.04
CA TYR A 88 4.96 -1.41 -0.14
C TYR A 88 4.92 -0.44 -1.33
N PHE A 89 6.04 -0.36 -2.04
CA PHE A 89 6.17 0.43 -3.25
C PHE A 89 6.02 -0.40 -4.52
N GLY A 90 5.57 0.26 -5.59
CA GLY A 90 5.40 -0.32 -6.91
C GLY A 90 4.00 -0.86 -7.18
N PRO A 91 3.86 -1.79 -8.15
CA PRO A 91 2.57 -2.21 -8.65
C PRO A 91 1.70 -2.87 -7.58
N SER A 92 0.39 -2.63 -7.69
CA SER A 92 -0.65 -3.31 -6.93
C SER A 92 -1.46 -4.25 -7.81
N LEU A 93 -2.02 -5.28 -7.21
CA LEU A 93 -2.84 -6.30 -7.85
C LEU A 93 -4.29 -6.14 -7.40
N VAL A 94 -5.21 -6.26 -8.35
CA VAL A 94 -6.66 -6.22 -8.15
C VAL A 94 -7.31 -7.38 -8.89
N LEU A 95 -8.36 -7.96 -8.32
CA LEU A 95 -9.18 -8.93 -9.04
C LEU A 95 -10.09 -8.21 -10.04
N LYS A 96 -9.99 -8.56 -11.33
CA LYS A 96 -10.86 -8.01 -12.39
C LYS A 96 -12.35 -8.23 -12.13
N SER A 97 -12.69 -9.33 -11.46
CA SER A 97 -14.07 -9.67 -11.14
C SER A 97 -14.63 -8.89 -9.95
N HIS A 98 -13.79 -8.19 -9.19
CA HIS A 98 -14.22 -7.48 -7.99
C HIS A 98 -14.39 -6.00 -8.30
N VAL A 99 -15.64 -5.53 -8.20
CA VAL A 99 -15.98 -4.11 -8.25
C VAL A 99 -16.15 -3.66 -6.81
N PRO A 100 -15.26 -2.80 -6.27
CA PRO A 100 -15.36 -2.37 -4.88
C PRO A 100 -16.62 -1.55 -4.67
N THR A 101 -17.36 -1.86 -3.61
CA THR A 101 -18.47 -1.03 -3.16
C THR A 101 -17.95 0.32 -2.62
N PRO A 102 -18.78 1.38 -2.62
CA PRO A 102 -18.41 2.64 -1.99
C PRO A 102 -17.96 2.48 -0.53
N GLU A 103 -18.57 1.56 0.22
CA GLU A 103 -18.22 1.26 1.60
C GLU A 103 -16.85 0.59 1.73
N GLU A 104 -16.52 -0.37 0.86
CA GLU A 104 -15.20 -1.00 0.81
C GLU A 104 -14.13 0.03 0.43
N LEU A 105 -14.42 0.91 -0.53
CA LEU A 105 -13.53 1.99 -0.92
C LEU A 105 -13.31 2.98 0.23
N ALA A 106 -14.38 3.39 0.93
CA ALA A 106 -14.30 4.26 2.09
C ALA A 106 -13.48 3.64 3.22
N GLY A 107 -13.74 2.36 3.54
CA GLY A 107 -13.01 1.60 4.55
C GLY A 107 -11.53 1.45 4.22
N PHE A 108 -11.22 1.17 2.95
CA PHE A 108 -9.85 1.10 2.45
C PHE A 108 -9.13 2.45 2.57
N LEU A 109 -9.74 3.55 2.10
CA LEU A 109 -9.13 4.87 2.20
C LEU A 109 -8.94 5.30 3.66
N GLN A 110 -9.93 5.03 4.52
CA GLN A 110 -9.83 5.28 5.95
C GLN A 110 -8.67 4.51 6.59
N SER A 111 -8.50 3.23 6.25
CA SER A 111 -7.42 2.41 6.82
C SER A 111 -6.04 2.93 6.41
N ARG A 112 -5.88 3.37 5.16
CA ARG A 112 -4.63 3.95 4.66
C ARG A 112 -4.29 5.28 5.33
N VAL A 113 -5.26 6.16 5.49
CA VAL A 113 -5.06 7.45 6.17
C VAL A 113 -4.81 7.25 7.67
N ASP A 114 -5.50 6.31 8.31
CA ASP A 114 -5.23 5.95 9.71
C ASP A 114 -3.81 5.39 9.88
N GLN A 115 -3.35 4.55 8.94
CA GLN A 115 -1.97 4.04 8.95
C GLN A 115 -0.95 5.18 8.80
N ALA A 116 -1.15 6.10 7.85
CA ALA A 116 -0.30 7.28 7.66
C ALA A 116 -0.24 8.15 8.92
N TYR A 117 -1.39 8.46 9.51
CA TYR A 117 -1.49 9.24 10.73
C TYR A 117 -0.73 8.60 11.90
N ASN A 118 -0.93 7.29 12.11
CA ASN A 118 -0.24 6.56 13.18
C ASN A 118 1.27 6.51 12.98
N SER A 119 1.74 6.43 11.73
CA SER A 119 3.17 6.46 11.43
C SER A 119 3.77 7.84 11.71
N LEU A 120 3.08 8.92 11.32
CA LEU A 120 3.49 10.29 11.63
C LEU A 120 3.51 10.58 13.14
N LEU A 121 2.56 10.03 13.90
CA LEU A 121 2.59 10.13 15.36
C LEU A 121 3.84 9.46 15.96
N LYS A 122 4.27 8.31 15.43
CA LYS A 122 5.53 7.68 15.88
C LYS A 122 6.74 8.53 15.54
N VAL A 123 6.74 9.23 14.41
CA VAL A 123 7.79 10.19 14.06
C VAL A 123 7.79 11.34 15.07
N TRP A 124 6.62 11.87 15.43
CA TRP A 124 6.47 12.92 16.43
C TRP A 124 6.99 12.50 17.82
N GLU A 125 6.73 11.27 18.24
CA GLU A 125 7.22 10.71 19.50
C GLU A 125 8.75 10.57 19.54
N ASN A 126 9.38 10.28 18.40
CA ASN A 126 10.82 10.06 18.28
C ASN A 126 11.59 11.24 17.68
N ARG A 127 10.95 12.41 17.56
CA ARG A 127 11.53 13.56 16.86
C ARG A 127 12.76 14.13 17.59
N PRO A 128 13.75 14.67 16.85
CA PRO A 128 14.86 15.42 17.43
C PRO A 128 14.36 16.77 17.97
N LYS A 129 14.64 17.07 19.25
CA LYS A 129 14.17 18.31 19.93
C LYS A 129 14.94 19.57 19.54
N ASN A 130 15.95 19.43 18.69
CA ASN A 130 16.90 20.47 18.31
C ASN A 130 16.70 20.94 16.86
N ASP A 131 15.57 20.61 16.26
CA ASP A 131 15.21 21.00 14.89
C ASP A 131 13.77 21.54 14.82
N PRO A 132 13.54 22.81 15.24
CA PRO A 132 12.20 23.40 15.28
C PRO A 132 11.52 23.48 13.90
N GLU A 133 12.28 23.64 12.82
CA GLU A 133 11.73 23.72 11.47
C GLU A 133 11.08 22.38 11.05
N SER A 134 11.78 21.26 11.32
CA SER A 134 11.21 19.93 11.12
C SER A 134 10.04 19.63 12.05
N GLU A 135 10.01 20.20 13.27
CA GLU A 135 8.85 20.06 14.17
C GLU A 135 7.61 20.78 13.62
N ASP A 136 7.75 22.01 13.13
CA ASP A 136 6.64 22.78 12.57
C ASP A 136 6.07 22.10 11.31
N GLN A 137 6.93 21.65 10.40
CA GLN A 137 6.52 20.88 9.23
C GLN A 137 5.76 19.60 9.61
N LEU A 138 6.22 18.88 10.63
CA LEU A 138 5.56 17.67 11.09
C LEU A 138 4.17 17.95 11.69
N ILE A 139 3.99 19.07 12.39
CA ILE A 139 2.69 19.51 12.91
C ILE A 139 1.74 19.83 11.76
N GLU A 140 2.20 20.55 10.74
CA GLU A 140 1.39 20.87 9.56
C GLU A 140 0.91 19.61 8.86
N ILE A 141 1.82 18.65 8.60
CA ILE A 141 1.49 17.37 7.97
C ILE A 141 0.49 16.59 8.83
N LEU A 142 0.68 16.53 10.15
CA LEU A 142 -0.26 15.86 11.06
C LEU A 142 -1.66 16.50 10.99
N ALA A 143 -1.75 17.83 10.93
CA ALA A 143 -3.01 18.54 10.82
C ALA A 143 -3.71 18.26 9.47
N GLU A 144 -2.96 18.23 8.37
CA GLU A 144 -3.49 17.89 7.05
C GLU A 144 -4.02 16.45 6.98
N VAL A 145 -3.24 15.49 7.49
CA VAL A 145 -3.66 14.08 7.52
C VAL A 145 -4.89 13.90 8.42
N GLN A 146 -4.97 14.60 9.55
CA GLN A 146 -6.15 14.59 10.41
C GLN A 146 -7.39 15.17 9.70
N LYS A 147 -7.21 16.25 8.93
CA LYS A 147 -8.28 16.84 8.11
C LYS A 147 -8.77 15.84 7.06
N LEU A 148 -7.87 15.22 6.31
CA LEU A 148 -8.20 14.20 5.31
C LEU A 148 -8.93 13.02 5.95
N ARG A 149 -8.48 12.58 7.13
CA ARG A 149 -9.11 11.51 7.91
C ARG A 149 -10.57 11.84 8.25
N ARG A 150 -10.86 13.10 8.57
CA ARG A 150 -12.22 13.57 8.84
C ARG A 150 -13.06 13.63 7.56
N GLU A 151 -12.52 14.15 6.47
CA GLU A 151 -13.21 14.26 5.19
C GLU A 151 -13.63 12.90 4.63
N ILE A 152 -12.76 11.88 4.71
CA ILE A 152 -13.11 10.51 4.32
C ILE A 152 -14.28 9.99 5.16
N ARG A 153 -14.24 10.20 6.48
CA ARG A 153 -15.31 9.76 7.38
C ARG A 153 -16.64 10.45 7.09
N GLU A 154 -16.62 11.76 6.86
CA GLU A 154 -17.82 12.57 6.66
C GLU A 154 -18.43 12.39 5.26
N ASN A 155 -17.60 12.27 4.21
CA ASN A 155 -18.08 12.23 2.84
C ASN A 155 -18.26 10.81 2.28
N LEU A 156 -17.49 9.84 2.77
CA LEU A 156 -17.53 8.45 2.28
C LEU A 156 -18.15 7.49 3.30
N GLY A 157 -18.11 7.82 4.60
CA GLY A 157 -18.73 7.02 5.67
C GLY A 157 -20.23 7.28 5.89
N ASN A 158 -20.77 8.42 5.43
CA ASN A 158 -22.17 8.83 5.63
C ASN A 158 -23.08 8.66 4.40
N SER A 159 -22.71 7.85 3.42
CA SER A 159 -23.55 7.54 2.23
C SER A 159 -24.91 6.89 2.54
N LYS A 160 -25.26 6.71 3.83
CA LYS A 160 -26.55 6.22 4.32
C LYS A 160 -27.65 7.29 4.46
N THR A 161 -27.40 8.58 4.23
CA THR A 161 -28.39 9.63 4.59
C THR A 161 -28.98 10.47 3.47
N SER A 162 -28.57 10.29 2.20
CA SER A 162 -29.11 11.13 1.09
C SER A 162 -30.00 10.40 0.09
N GLN A 163 -30.52 9.22 0.43
CA GLN A 163 -31.63 8.59 -0.30
C GLN A 163 -32.83 8.40 0.63
N LYS A 164 -33.37 9.50 1.14
CA LYS A 164 -34.75 9.62 1.58
C LYS A 164 -35.05 11.11 1.70
N GLU A 165 -35.59 11.68 0.63
CA GLU A 165 -36.61 12.73 0.62
C GLU A 165 -37.20 12.86 -0.79
#